data_AF-A0A734Y8M7-F1
#
_entry.id   AF-A0A734Y8M7-F1
#
_cell.length_a   1.000
_cell.length_b   1.000
_cell.length_c   1.000
_cell.angle_alpha   90.00
_cell.angle_beta   90.00
_cell.angle_gamma   90.00
#
_symmetry.space_group_name_H-M   'P 1'
#
loop_
_entity.id
_entity.type
_entity.pdbx_description
1 polymer ?
#
loop_
_entity_poly.entity_id
_entity_poly.type
_entity_poly.pdbx_seq_one_letter_code
_entity_poly.pdbx_strand_id
1 'polypeptide(L)'
;LFPERLLLSLSGGITFPVDLKNIKETLIAMAEKGNLCDWKEQERKAAISSRINLGIAQADVPPIDDAIKNKIAAKVIENTNLKNAAFEPNYAQSSVTQIVYSCLFKNEILMNMLEESSFHGLLCLNELTEYVALQVHNSLFSEDLSSLVETTKNEAHHQS
;
A
#
# COMPACT_ATOMS: atom_id res chain seq x y z
N LEU A 1 15.53 -0.59 5.15
CA LEU A 1 15.44 -1.19 6.51
C LEU A 1 13.99 -1.52 6.76
N PHE A 2 13.68 -2.71 7.26
CA PHE A 2 12.29 -3.13 7.50
C PHE A 2 11.65 -2.28 8.62
N PRO A 3 10.40 -1.80 8.48
CA PRO A 3 9.77 -0.97 9.49
C PRO A 3 9.39 -1.80 10.73
N GLU A 4 10.09 -1.58 11.84
CA GLU A 4 9.83 -2.28 13.10
C GLU A 4 8.92 -1.49 14.05
N ARG A 5 8.87 -0.16 13.90
CA ARG A 5 8.04 0.74 14.71
C ARG A 5 7.52 1.90 13.88
N LEU A 6 6.30 2.32 14.16
CA LEU A 6 5.71 3.58 13.68
C LEU A 6 5.70 4.58 14.84
N LEU A 7 6.27 5.77 14.64
CA LEU A 7 6.30 6.83 15.64
C LEU A 7 5.22 7.86 15.34
N LEU A 8 4.24 8.00 16.23
CA LEU A 8 3.17 8.98 16.13
C LEU A 8 3.50 10.20 16.98
N SER A 9 3.59 11.37 16.36
CA SER A 9 3.79 12.64 17.07
C SER A 9 2.44 13.25 17.39
N LEU A 10 2.16 13.42 18.69
CA LEU A 10 0.94 14.04 19.20
C LEU A 10 1.19 15.50 19.58
N SER A 11 0.11 16.27 19.67
CA SER A 11 0.15 17.63 20.20
C SER A 11 0.81 17.65 21.58
N GLY A 12 1.66 18.65 21.83
CA GLY A 12 2.42 18.76 23.08
C GLY A 12 3.77 18.04 23.08
N GLY A 13 4.24 17.55 21.92
CA GLY A 13 5.58 16.98 21.76
C GLY A 13 5.72 15.54 22.28
N ILE A 14 4.60 14.85 22.48
CA ILE A 14 4.58 13.45 22.91
C ILE A 14 4.74 12.57 21.67
N THR A 15 5.71 11.67 21.67
CA THR A 15 5.85 10.63 20.63
C THR A 15 5.39 9.30 21.18
N PHE A 16 4.45 8.65 20.47
CA PHE A 16 3.96 7.32 20.80
C PHE A 16 4.48 6.27 19.79
N PRO A 17 5.23 5.25 20.25
CA PRO A 17 5.68 4.17 19.38
C PRO A 17 4.62 3.06 19.26
N VAL A 18 4.23 2.77 18.03
CA VAL A 18 3.42 1.61 17.65
C VAL A 18 4.36 0.51 17.16
N ASP A 19 4.32 -0.65 17.83
CA ASP A 19 5.10 -1.83 17.45
C ASP A 19 4.54 -2.48 16.17
N LEU A 20 5.41 -2.78 15.21
CA LEU A 20 5.07 -3.40 13.93
C LEU A 20 5.61 -4.84 13.80
N LYS A 21 6.10 -5.44 14.88
CA LYS A 21 6.70 -6.80 14.88
C LYS A 21 5.82 -7.86 14.23
N ASN A 22 4.49 -7.77 14.37
CA ASN A 22 3.57 -8.78 13.87
C ASN A 22 3.62 -8.89 12.33
N ILE A 23 4.01 -7.82 11.62
CA ILE A 23 4.23 -7.86 10.17
C ILE A 23 5.41 -8.79 9.85
N LYS A 24 6.54 -8.59 10.53
CA LYS A 24 7.75 -9.40 10.36
C LYS A 24 7.51 -10.86 10.74
N GLU A 25 6.82 -11.10 11.86
CA GLU A 25 6.46 -12.45 12.32
C GLU A 25 5.57 -13.17 11.29
N THR A 26 4.62 -12.46 10.69
CA THR A 26 3.77 -13.01 9.61
C THR A 26 4.60 -13.45 8.41
N LEU A 27 5.57 -12.64 7.99
CA LEU A 27 6.46 -12.95 6.88
C LEU A 27 7.43 -14.10 7.20
N ILE A 28 7.91 -14.19 8.43
CA ILE A 28 8.72 -15.34 8.90
C ILE A 28 7.89 -16.62 8.86
N ALA A 29 6.65 -16.60 9.34
CA ALA A 29 5.77 -17.76 9.29
C ALA A 29 5.45 -18.20 7.85
N MET A 30 5.38 -17.28 6.88
CA MET A 30 5.28 -17.61 5.46
C MET A 30 6.56 -18.27 4.93
N ALA A 31 7.73 -17.77 5.34
CA ALA A 31 9.02 -18.37 4.99
C ALA A 31 9.15 -19.80 5.52
N GLU A 32 8.77 -20.03 6.78
CA GLU A 32 8.78 -21.35 7.42
C GLU A 32 7.84 -22.34 6.73
N LYS A 33 6.73 -21.85 6.16
CA LYS A 33 5.79 -22.65 5.36
C LYS A 33 6.24 -22.86 3.91
N GLY A 34 7.36 -22.26 3.50
CA GLY A 34 7.92 -22.39 2.16
C GLY A 34 7.16 -21.63 1.06
N ASN A 35 6.23 -20.73 1.40
CA ASN A 35 5.39 -20.03 0.42
C ASN A 35 5.76 -18.55 0.21
N LEU A 36 6.79 -18.04 0.90
CA LEU A 36 7.19 -16.63 0.82
C LEU A 36 7.61 -16.20 -0.59
N CYS A 37 8.34 -17.03 -1.33
CA CYS A 37 8.82 -16.66 -2.67
C CYS A 37 7.66 -16.48 -3.66
N ASP A 38 6.76 -17.45 -3.74
CA ASP A 38 5.57 -17.40 -4.60
C ASP A 38 4.66 -16.24 -4.20
N TRP A 39 4.49 -16.03 -2.88
CA TRP A 39 3.76 -14.90 -2.35
C TRP A 39 4.38 -13.56 -2.76
N LYS A 40 5.70 -13.41 -2.70
CA LYS A 40 6.39 -12.16 -3.08
C LYS A 40 6.16 -11.81 -4.55
N GLU A 41 6.15 -12.79 -5.45
CA GLU A 41 5.88 -12.55 -6.86
C GLU A 41 4.45 -12.03 -7.10
N GLN A 42 3.46 -12.67 -6.47
CA GLN A 42 2.07 -12.22 -6.57
C GLN A 42 1.84 -10.88 -5.87
N GLU A 43 2.45 -10.67 -4.70
CA GLU A 43 2.30 -9.46 -3.91
C GLU A 43 2.86 -8.25 -4.64
N ARG A 44 4.01 -8.39 -5.30
CA ARG A 44 4.59 -7.28 -6.08
C ARG A 44 3.62 -6.83 -7.18
N LYS A 45 3.04 -7.77 -7.93
CA LYS A 45 2.03 -7.48 -8.96
C LYS A 45 0.79 -6.83 -8.34
N ALA A 46 0.30 -7.37 -7.22
CA ALA A 46 -0.88 -6.86 -6.54
C ALA A 46 -0.69 -5.42 -6.03
N ALA A 47 0.44 -5.12 -5.42
CA ALA A 47 0.75 -3.79 -4.88
C ALA A 47 0.84 -2.73 -5.97
N ILE A 48 1.54 -3.03 -7.08
CA ILE A 48 1.65 -2.12 -8.23
C ILE A 48 0.26 -1.91 -8.86
N SER A 49 -0.48 -2.99 -9.10
CA SER A 49 -1.80 -2.93 -9.74
C SER A 49 -2.82 -2.16 -8.90
N SER A 50 -2.87 -2.41 -7.59
CA SER A 50 -3.77 -1.72 -6.66
C SER A 50 -3.52 -0.21 -6.64
N ARG A 51 -2.25 0.22 -6.65
CA ARG A 51 -1.88 1.65 -6.67
C ARG A 51 -2.25 2.34 -7.98
N ILE A 52 -2.04 1.68 -9.13
CA ILE A 52 -2.49 2.20 -10.43
C ILE A 52 -4.01 2.30 -10.47
N ASN A 53 -4.73 1.25 -10.05
CA ASN A 53 -6.19 1.25 -10.00
C ASN A 53 -6.73 2.35 -9.07
N LEU A 54 -6.09 2.58 -7.93
CA LEU A 54 -6.43 3.67 -7.02
C LEU A 54 -6.24 5.04 -7.69
N GLY A 55 -5.14 5.24 -8.42
CA GLY A 55 -4.91 6.47 -9.17
C GLY A 55 -5.96 6.72 -10.26
N ILE A 56 -6.35 5.68 -11.00
CA ILE A 56 -7.44 5.77 -11.99
C ILE A 56 -8.76 6.15 -11.31
N ALA A 57 -9.10 5.49 -10.20
CA ALA A 57 -10.34 5.76 -9.48
C ALA A 57 -10.39 7.19 -8.90
N GLN A 58 -9.23 7.76 -8.54
CA GLN A 58 -9.10 9.12 -8.00
C GLN A 58 -8.90 10.20 -9.08
N ALA A 59 -8.77 9.83 -10.35
CA ALA A 59 -8.55 10.77 -11.44
C ALA A 59 -9.81 11.53 -11.86
N ASP A 60 -10.99 11.20 -11.32
CA ASP A 60 -12.28 11.84 -11.66
C ASP A 60 -12.55 11.91 -13.19
N VAL A 61 -12.04 10.92 -13.93
CA VAL A 61 -12.26 10.75 -15.37
C VAL A 61 -13.50 9.89 -15.62
N PRO A 62 -14.16 10.02 -16.79
CA PRO A 62 -15.24 9.12 -17.18
C PRO A 62 -14.80 7.65 -17.08
N PRO A 63 -15.73 6.71 -16.83
CA PRO A 63 -15.40 5.29 -16.75
C PRO A 63 -14.61 4.82 -17.99
N ILE A 64 -13.39 4.33 -17.74
CA ILE A 64 -12.50 3.80 -18.78
C ILE A 64 -12.56 2.27 -18.83
N ASP A 65 -12.52 1.73 -20.04
CA ASP A 65 -12.47 0.28 -20.25
C ASP A 65 -11.08 -0.31 -19.90
N ASP A 66 -11.00 -1.65 -19.85
CA ASP A 66 -9.75 -2.32 -19.49
C ASP A 66 -8.64 -2.10 -20.53
N ALA A 67 -8.96 -1.78 -21.78
CA ALA A 67 -7.94 -1.48 -22.79
C ALA A 67 -7.26 -0.13 -22.49
N ILE A 68 -8.01 0.88 -22.08
CA ILE A 68 -7.49 2.17 -21.65
C ILE A 68 -6.73 2.04 -20.32
N LYS A 69 -7.25 1.27 -19.35
CA LYS A 69 -6.52 0.99 -18.09
C LYS A 69 -5.15 0.37 -18.35
N ASN A 70 -5.06 -0.61 -19.25
CA ASN A 70 -3.80 -1.24 -19.63
C ASN A 70 -2.82 -0.25 -20.30
N LYS A 71 -3.31 0.69 -21.13
CA LYS A 71 -2.47 1.74 -21.72
C LYS A 71 -1.90 2.69 -20.66
N ILE A 72 -2.76 3.18 -19.76
CA ILE A 72 -2.34 4.03 -18.64
C ILE A 72 -1.30 3.29 -17.79
N ALA A 73 -1.60 2.04 -17.40
CA ALA A 73 -0.69 1.23 -16.59
C ALA A 73 0.67 1.03 -17.25
N ALA A 74 0.70 0.70 -18.56
CA ALA A 74 1.93 0.53 -19.31
C ALA A 74 2.76 1.83 -19.33
N LYS A 75 2.10 2.98 -19.55
CA LYS A 75 2.78 4.28 -19.59
C LYS A 75 3.32 4.71 -18.22
N VAL A 76 2.53 4.50 -17.17
CA VAL A 76 2.95 4.75 -15.79
C VAL A 76 4.15 3.87 -15.42
N ILE A 77 4.11 2.58 -15.74
CA ILE A 77 5.23 1.66 -15.48
C ILE A 77 6.48 2.10 -16.27
N GLU A 78 6.35 2.44 -17.55
CA GLU A 78 7.45 2.94 -18.40
C GLU A 78 8.11 4.20 -17.81
N ASN A 79 7.31 5.10 -17.21
CA ASN A 79 7.78 6.34 -16.61
C ASN A 79 8.39 6.15 -15.20
N THR A 80 8.44 4.92 -14.68
CA THR A 80 8.97 4.61 -13.35
C THR A 80 10.18 3.67 -13.43
N ASN A 81 10.83 3.41 -12.31
CA ASN A 81 11.95 2.47 -12.23
C ASN A 81 11.50 1.00 -11.98
N LEU A 82 10.22 0.69 -12.16
CA LEU A 82 9.62 -0.61 -11.86
C LEU A 82 9.90 -1.63 -12.99
N LYS A 83 11.10 -2.21 -12.99
CA LYS A 83 11.54 -3.16 -14.01
C LYS A 83 10.66 -4.42 -14.04
N ASN A 84 10.23 -4.85 -15.22
CA ASN A 84 9.40 -6.05 -15.41
C ASN A 84 8.16 -6.07 -14.49
N ALA A 85 7.55 -4.90 -14.25
CA ALA A 85 6.30 -4.83 -13.53
C ALA A 85 5.16 -5.38 -14.40
N ALA A 86 4.35 -6.25 -13.79
CA ALA A 86 3.11 -6.71 -14.37
C ALA A 86 1.96 -5.90 -13.80
N PHE A 87 0.94 -5.66 -14.62
CA PHE A 87 -0.30 -5.01 -14.22
C PHE A 87 -1.48 -5.97 -14.43
N GLU A 88 -2.40 -5.99 -13.47
CA GLU A 88 -3.64 -6.75 -13.55
C GLU A 88 -4.82 -5.87 -13.11
N PRO A 89 -5.77 -5.56 -14.03
CA PRO A 89 -6.78 -4.52 -13.80
C PRO A 89 -7.77 -4.85 -12.68
N ASN A 90 -7.90 -6.13 -12.32
CA ASN A 90 -8.87 -6.59 -11.31
C ASN A 90 -8.28 -6.68 -9.89
N TYR A 91 -7.01 -6.32 -9.69
CA TYR A 91 -6.43 -6.28 -8.35
C TYR A 91 -6.86 -5.02 -7.60
N ALA A 92 -7.68 -5.20 -6.56
CA ALA A 92 -8.16 -4.11 -5.72
C ALA A 92 -7.19 -3.76 -4.59
N GLN A 93 -6.60 -4.77 -3.93
CA GLN A 93 -5.80 -4.56 -2.72
C GLN A 93 -4.61 -5.54 -2.64
N SER A 94 -3.51 -5.06 -2.07
CA SER A 94 -2.33 -5.87 -1.74
C SER A 94 -2.49 -6.59 -0.40
N SER A 95 -1.88 -7.77 -0.24
CA SER A 95 -1.94 -8.49 1.04
C SER A 95 -1.04 -7.86 2.11
N VAL A 96 0.04 -7.17 1.74
CA VAL A 96 0.82 -6.31 2.67
C VAL A 96 -0.08 -5.27 3.32
N THR A 97 -0.96 -4.63 2.55
CA THR A 97 -1.92 -3.65 3.08
C THR A 97 -2.80 -4.29 4.15
N GLN A 98 -3.28 -5.51 3.93
CA GLN A 98 -4.10 -6.24 4.90
C GLN A 98 -3.32 -6.66 6.16
N ILE A 99 -2.08 -7.11 5.99
CA ILE A 99 -1.20 -7.48 7.12
C ILE A 99 -0.92 -6.25 8.00
N VAL A 100 -0.62 -5.12 7.38
CA VAL A 100 -0.36 -3.85 8.07
C VAL A 100 -1.62 -3.37 8.78
N TYR A 101 -2.76 -3.34 8.10
CA TYR A 101 -4.04 -2.95 8.70
C TYR A 101 -4.33 -3.79 9.94
N SER A 102 -4.20 -5.12 9.81
CA SER A 102 -4.41 -6.06 10.91
C SER A 102 -3.44 -5.85 12.07
N CYS A 103 -2.20 -5.44 11.78
CA CYS A 103 -1.19 -5.12 12.79
C CYS A 103 -1.56 -3.86 13.57
N LEU A 104 -1.93 -2.79 12.87
CA LEU A 104 -2.30 -1.50 13.46
C LEU A 104 -3.62 -1.60 14.24
N PHE A 105 -4.63 -2.26 13.65
CA PHE A 105 -5.95 -2.44 14.25
C PHE A 105 -5.91 -3.23 15.57
N LYS A 106 -4.96 -4.17 15.72
CA LYS A 106 -4.77 -4.93 16.97
C LYS A 106 -4.03 -4.14 18.06
N ASN A 107 -3.54 -2.94 17.78
CA ASN A 107 -2.88 -2.11 18.77
C ASN A 107 -3.94 -1.33 19.57
N GLU A 108 -4.28 -1.81 20.76
CA GLU A 108 -5.32 -1.21 21.61
C GLU A 108 -5.05 0.27 21.91
N ILE A 109 -3.79 0.65 22.12
CA ILE A 109 -3.45 2.04 22.44
C ILE A 109 -3.69 2.93 21.23
N LEU A 110 -3.26 2.51 20.04
CA LEU A 110 -3.54 3.21 18.80
C LEU A 110 -5.04 3.35 18.57
N MET A 111 -5.80 2.27 18.72
CA MET A 111 -7.26 2.29 18.52
C MET A 111 -7.98 3.19 19.53
N ASN A 112 -7.50 3.23 20.77
CA ASN A 112 -7.98 4.18 21.77
C ASN A 112 -7.67 5.64 21.39
N MET A 113 -6.47 5.92 20.85
CA MET A 113 -6.11 7.26 20.36
C MET A 113 -6.95 7.69 19.16
N LEU A 114 -7.36 6.75 18.31
CA LEU A 114 -8.18 7.00 17.13
C LEU A 114 -9.69 7.09 17.45
N GLU A 115 -10.09 6.98 18.73
CA GLU A 115 -11.49 6.86 19.15
C GLU A 115 -12.21 5.77 18.33
N GLU A 116 -11.92 4.51 18.67
CA GLU A 116 -12.41 3.30 17.99
C GLU A 116 -13.78 3.47 17.32
N SER A 117 -13.83 3.30 15.99
CA SER A 117 -15.02 3.45 15.13
C SER A 117 -15.49 4.88 14.82
N SER A 118 -14.73 5.92 15.19
CA SER A 118 -14.97 7.26 14.64
C SER A 118 -14.64 7.28 13.14
N PHE A 119 -15.44 8.01 12.34
CA PHE A 119 -15.18 8.15 10.91
C PHE A 119 -13.78 8.73 10.63
N HIS A 120 -13.38 9.73 11.43
CA HIS A 120 -12.06 10.34 11.32
C HIS A 120 -10.95 9.36 11.72
N GLY A 121 -11.13 8.60 12.80
CA GLY A 121 -10.19 7.57 13.24
C GLY A 121 -9.97 6.48 12.20
N LEU A 122 -11.04 6.04 11.52
CA LEU A 122 -10.94 5.06 10.44
C LEU A 122 -10.18 5.62 9.22
N LEU A 123 -10.39 6.89 8.87
CA LEU A 123 -9.60 7.57 7.83
C LEU A 123 -8.11 7.61 8.21
N CYS A 124 -7.80 8.05 9.44
CA CYS A 124 -6.43 8.06 9.93
C CYS A 124 -5.80 6.66 9.95
N LEU A 125 -6.54 5.62 10.36
CA LEU A 125 -6.06 4.24 10.32
C LEU A 125 -5.71 3.79 8.88
N ASN A 126 -6.53 4.16 7.90
CA ASN A 126 -6.28 3.85 6.49
C ASN A 126 -5.02 4.57 5.97
N GLU A 127 -4.84 5.85 6.30
CA GLU A 127 -3.64 6.62 5.92
C GLU A 127 -2.37 6.04 6.55
N LEU A 128 -2.41 5.69 7.85
CA LEU A 128 -1.30 5.04 8.53
C LEU A 128 -0.99 3.66 7.93
N THR A 129 -2.04 2.91 7.58
CA THR A 129 -1.92 1.60 6.92
C THR A 129 -1.20 1.75 5.59
N GLU A 130 -1.63 2.69 4.75
CA GLU A 130 -1.00 2.95 3.45
C GLU A 130 0.47 3.35 3.62
N TYR A 131 0.74 4.29 4.54
CA TYR A 131 2.10 4.75 4.82
C TYR A 131 3.05 3.62 5.22
N VAL A 132 2.61 2.74 6.14
CA VAL A 132 3.43 1.60 6.59
C VAL A 132 3.52 0.54 5.50
N ALA A 133 2.45 0.28 4.75
CA ALA A 133 2.45 -0.69 3.63
C ALA A 133 3.47 -0.31 2.55
N LEU A 134 3.58 0.97 2.20
CA LEU A 134 4.59 1.46 1.26
C LEU A 134 6.02 1.21 1.76
N GLN A 135 6.28 1.40 3.06
CA GLN A 135 7.59 1.12 3.64
C GLN A 135 7.93 -0.37 3.68
N VAL A 136 6.93 -1.22 3.95
CA VAL A 136 7.08 -2.68 3.90
C VAL A 136 7.37 -3.12 2.47
N HIS A 137 6.61 -2.62 1.47
CA HIS A 137 6.86 -2.90 0.05
C HIS A 137 8.29 -2.51 -0.35
N ASN A 138 8.69 -1.28 -0.05
CA ASN A 138 10.04 -0.81 -0.35
C ASN A 138 11.11 -1.69 0.31
N SER A 139 10.88 -2.14 1.55
CA SER A 139 11.80 -3.04 2.24
C SER A 139 11.89 -4.43 1.61
N LEU A 140 10.80 -4.93 1.03
CA LEU A 140 10.72 -6.27 0.43
C LEU A 140 11.25 -6.31 -1.01
N PHE A 141 11.07 -5.23 -1.77
CA PHE A 141 11.30 -5.19 -3.22
C PHE A 141 12.33 -4.15 -3.66
N SER A 142 12.78 -3.25 -2.77
CA SER A 142 13.60 -2.07 -3.13
C SER A 142 12.94 -1.17 -4.17
N GLU A 143 11.62 -1.02 -4.08
CA GLU A 143 10.79 -0.27 -5.01
C GLU A 143 9.99 0.79 -4.28
N ASP A 144 10.00 2.01 -4.80
CA ASP A 144 9.19 3.12 -4.30
C ASP A 144 7.89 3.22 -5.10
N LEU A 145 6.76 2.99 -4.42
CA LEU A 145 5.43 3.12 -5.01
C LEU A 145 4.71 4.41 -4.57
N SER A 146 5.35 5.29 -3.80
CA SER A 146 4.72 6.46 -3.17
C SER A 146 4.14 7.45 -4.18
N SER A 147 4.79 7.64 -5.33
CA SER A 147 4.35 8.53 -6.41
C SER A 147 3.35 7.91 -7.39
N LEU A 148 3.10 6.60 -7.30
CA LEU A 148 2.41 5.85 -8.35
C LEU A 148 0.95 6.28 -8.56
N VAL A 149 0.21 6.55 -7.48
CA VAL A 149 -1.16 7.08 -7.56
C VAL A 149 -1.21 8.43 -8.27
N GLU A 150 -0.36 9.37 -7.87
CA GLU A 150 -0.36 10.71 -8.47
C GLU A 150 0.11 10.68 -9.93
N THR A 151 1.10 9.86 -10.24
CA THR A 151 1.57 9.64 -11.62
C THR A 151 0.47 9.07 -12.50
N THR A 152 -0.32 8.15 -11.94
CA THR A 152 -1.43 7.53 -12.65
C THR A 152 -2.58 8.50 -12.87
N LYS A 153 -2.92 9.34 -11.88
CA LYS A 153 -3.94 10.39 -12.06
C LYS A 153 -3.59 11.32 -13.21
N ASN A 154 -2.34 11.77 -13.27
CA ASN A 154 -1.86 12.64 -14.35
C ASN A 154 -1.95 11.95 -15.72
N GLU A 155 -1.56 10.67 -15.80
CA GLU A 155 -1.68 9.90 -17.04
C GLU A 155 -3.14 9.64 -17.44
N ALA A 156 -4.02 9.38 -16.48
CA ALA A 156 -5.44 9.17 -16.73
C ALA A 156 -6.10 10.41 -17.35
N HIS A 157 -5.77 11.61 -16.86
CA HIS A 157 -6.23 12.87 -17.45
C HIS A 157 -5.67 13.13 -18.86
N HIS A 158 -4.47 12.64 -19.17
CA HIS A 158 -3.89 12.79 -20.50
C HIS A 158 -4.54 11.86 -21.54
N GLN A 159 -5.09 10.73 -21.09
CA GLN A 159 -5.68 9.69 -21.96
C GLN A 159 -7.21 9.80 -22.09
N SER A 160 -7.87 10.62 -21.26
CA SER A 160 -9.31 10.91 -21.28
C SER A 160 -9.67 12.08 -22.20
#